data_AF-A0A9E6RFN7-F1
#
_entry.id   AF-A0A9E6RFN7-F1
#
_cell.length_a   1.000
_cell.length_b   1.000
_cell.length_c   1.000
_cell.angle_alpha   90.00
_cell.angle_beta   90.00
_cell.angle_gamma   90.00
#
_symmetry.space_group_name_H-M   'P 1'
#
loop_
_entity.id
_entity.type
_entity.pdbx_description
1 polymer ?
#
loop_
_entity_poly.entity_id
_entity_poly.type
_entity_poly.pdbx_seq_one_letter_code
_entity_poly.pdbx_strand_id
1 'polypeptide(L)'
;MMTKLGVRRGGRMALAALVLLLMSFASAQAQNPLVQHLDRGVVLVLAKPAQGRGISIGTGFFVAPGLVVTNRHVIEGAAPEDIFLASRTIGPPRRATVVAQSPSSRAGQADFAVLRLDNTPPAARVLPLTRRVERLQEVVAAGYPGIVVMADDQFRRMVEGERGAIPEMALTSGEVTVTQTPAGSRLETIIHTAQISGGNSGGPLVDRCGRVTGVNTLVRTERAGGGGRALTALKTDGLIEFLQQHRIAFTEAQGGCAPGQTIAEAASAGSGRSQAGAAAPTAPAAASAGAPATPRSPLAGQFHPEASPLARGASLDQVRRYADSAMPNRALAFNPETLRWAGADNAPTREEAIRFALERCEFLSGAACALLEVNGTQEPARDGKWAVQPQPSLVITDTRFSIERVPFVTEQQRRSWLTRYQRETRPKALALHPSSEGAYRTGETAEQAQQAALSECRQRNAQRNPERCFLYATDDRIPAGRLTLQPTRDRS
;
A
#
# COMPACT_ATOMS: atom_id res chain seq x y z
N MET A 1 26.59 59.97 67.47
CA MET A 1 25.67 59.94 66.31
C MET A 1 26.38 59.22 65.17
N MET A 2 25.87 58.04 64.80
CA MET A 2 26.16 57.24 63.59
C MET A 2 27.62 56.85 63.24
N THR A 3 27.97 55.60 63.53
CA THR A 3 29.09 54.86 62.94
C THR A 3 28.68 54.33 61.54
N LYS A 4 29.42 54.72 60.48
CA LYS A 4 29.26 54.20 59.12
C LYS A 4 30.10 52.94 58.93
N LEU A 5 29.47 51.80 58.64
CA LEU A 5 30.12 50.63 58.05
C LEU A 5 30.18 50.80 56.52
N GLY A 6 31.39 50.74 55.96
CA GLY A 6 31.62 50.72 54.52
C GLY A 6 31.49 49.30 53.96
N VAL A 7 30.52 49.07 53.09
CA VAL A 7 30.41 47.87 52.24
C VAL A 7 30.97 48.21 50.87
N ARG A 8 32.11 47.60 50.48
CA ARG A 8 32.58 47.62 49.09
C ARG A 8 33.24 46.29 48.73
N ARG A 9 32.91 45.85 47.51
CA ARG A 9 33.50 44.76 46.69
C ARG A 9 32.96 43.34 46.93
N GLY A 10 31.77 43.07 46.38
CA GLY A 10 31.29 41.69 46.15
C GLY A 10 30.45 41.51 44.86
N GLY A 11 29.80 42.56 44.36
CA GLY A 11 28.78 42.42 43.30
C GLY A 11 29.25 42.26 41.85
N ARG A 12 30.52 42.55 41.52
CA ARG A 12 30.99 42.53 40.12
C ARG A 12 31.53 41.18 39.63
N MET A 13 32.02 40.31 40.52
CA MET A 13 32.44 38.96 40.13
C MET A 13 31.29 37.97 40.03
N ALA A 14 30.24 38.11 40.85
CA ALA A 14 29.08 37.22 40.80
C ALA A 14 28.26 37.38 39.50
N LEU A 15 28.17 38.61 38.95
CA LEU A 15 27.42 38.85 37.72
C LEU A 15 28.18 38.42 36.46
N ALA A 16 29.51 38.56 36.43
CA ALA A 16 30.33 38.05 35.33
C ALA A 16 30.36 36.52 35.28
N ALA A 17 30.41 35.87 36.45
CA ALA A 17 30.32 34.41 36.54
C ALA A 17 28.94 33.89 36.10
N LEU A 18 27.84 34.61 36.39
CA LEU A 18 26.49 34.23 35.98
C LEU A 18 26.24 34.43 34.47
N VAL A 19 26.82 35.47 33.86
CA VAL A 19 26.73 35.70 32.40
C VAL A 19 27.60 34.71 31.61
N LEU A 20 28.76 34.30 32.14
CA LEU A 20 29.59 33.24 31.55
C LEU A 20 29.02 31.83 31.77
N LEU A 21 28.29 31.57 32.87
CA LEU A 21 27.61 30.28 33.07
C LEU A 21 26.36 30.11 32.19
N LEU A 22 25.76 31.20 31.73
CA LEU A 22 24.59 31.20 30.83
C LEU A 22 24.95 31.14 29.34
N MET A 23 26.25 31.20 28.99
CA MET A 23 26.74 31.08 27.60
C MET A 23 27.14 29.64 27.22
N SER A 24 26.96 28.65 28.10
CA SER A 24 27.49 27.29 27.93
C SER A 24 26.46 26.18 27.66
N PHE A 25 25.19 26.51 27.34
CA PHE A 25 24.17 25.49 27.05
C PHE A 25 23.37 25.73 25.75
N ALA A 26 24.02 26.26 24.72
CA ALA A 26 23.49 26.19 23.36
C ALA A 26 24.41 25.32 22.49
N SER A 27 24.57 24.06 22.88
CA SER A 27 24.92 23.02 21.90
C SER A 27 23.73 22.93 20.96
N ALA A 28 23.71 23.76 19.91
CA ALA A 28 22.89 23.49 18.74
C ALA A 28 23.31 22.10 18.25
N GLN A 29 22.51 21.08 18.57
CA GLN A 29 22.74 19.75 18.03
C GLN A 29 22.69 19.90 16.52
N ALA A 30 23.84 19.82 15.87
CA ALA A 30 23.91 19.85 14.42
C ALA A 30 23.06 18.67 13.93
N GLN A 31 21.90 18.99 13.34
CA GLN A 31 21.01 17.97 12.79
C GLN A 31 21.80 17.13 11.79
N ASN A 32 21.59 15.81 11.80
CA ASN A 32 22.27 14.90 10.90
C ASN A 32 22.09 15.37 9.43
N PRO A 33 23.17 15.66 8.68
CA PRO A 33 23.09 16.22 7.33
C PRO A 33 22.23 15.40 6.36
N LEU A 34 22.21 14.06 6.53
CA LEU A 34 21.35 13.18 5.75
C LEU A 34 19.87 13.41 6.06
N VAL A 35 19.51 13.53 7.34
CA VAL A 35 18.13 13.84 7.75
C VAL A 35 17.69 15.16 7.15
N GLN A 36 18.52 16.20 7.27
CA GLN A 36 18.20 17.53 6.76
C GLN A 36 18.10 17.57 5.23
N HIS A 37 18.90 16.75 4.53
CA HIS A 37 18.80 16.59 3.07
C HIS A 37 17.48 15.90 2.68
N LEU A 38 17.09 14.85 3.39
CA LEU A 38 15.87 14.08 3.12
C LEU A 38 14.60 14.85 3.51
N ASP A 39 14.59 15.59 4.62
CA ASP A 39 13.46 16.46 5.02
C ASP A 39 13.10 17.49 3.93
N ARG A 40 14.11 17.92 3.15
CA ARG A 40 13.94 18.85 2.05
C ARG A 40 13.54 18.17 0.74
N GLY A 41 13.76 16.88 0.60
CA GLY A 41 13.55 16.15 -0.65
C GLY A 41 12.38 15.16 -0.66
N VAL A 42 11.87 14.75 0.50
CA VAL A 42 10.85 13.71 0.64
C VAL A 42 9.50 14.31 1.07
N VAL A 43 8.41 13.82 0.49
CA VAL A 43 7.05 14.31 0.70
C VAL A 43 6.07 13.18 1.00
N LEU A 44 5.08 13.48 1.82
CA LEU A 44 3.89 12.67 2.04
C LEU A 44 2.98 12.83 0.83
N VAL A 45 2.55 11.72 0.24
CA VAL A 45 1.59 11.67 -0.86
C VAL A 45 0.25 11.22 -0.30
N LEU A 46 -0.77 12.06 -0.47
CA LEU A 46 -2.16 11.77 -0.12
C LEU A 46 -2.96 11.71 -1.39
N ALA A 47 -3.61 10.58 -1.64
CA ALA A 47 -4.45 10.40 -2.82
C ALA A 47 -5.83 9.92 -2.39
N LYS A 48 -6.87 10.69 -2.71
CA LYS A 48 -8.24 10.33 -2.37
C LYS A 48 -8.90 9.65 -3.59
N PRO A 49 -9.32 8.38 -3.46
CA PRO A 49 -9.98 7.68 -4.54
C PRO A 49 -11.30 8.36 -4.93
N ALA A 50 -11.59 8.47 -6.23
CA ALA A 50 -12.82 9.08 -6.73
C ALA A 50 -14.10 8.39 -6.19
N GLN A 51 -13.99 7.10 -5.86
CA GLN A 51 -15.08 6.31 -5.26
C GLN A 51 -14.53 5.42 -4.13
N GLY A 52 -14.51 5.96 -2.90
CA GLY A 52 -14.11 5.24 -1.69
C GLY A 52 -14.19 6.08 -0.41
N ARG A 53 -14.23 5.43 0.75
CA ARG A 53 -13.96 6.06 2.05
C ARG A 53 -12.52 5.75 2.42
N GLY A 54 -11.69 6.79 2.54
CA GLY A 54 -10.28 6.67 2.93
C GLY A 54 -9.34 7.51 2.09
N ILE A 55 -8.14 7.73 2.60
CA ILE A 55 -7.05 8.44 1.91
C ILE A 55 -5.94 7.42 1.70
N SER A 56 -5.49 7.23 0.47
CA SER A 56 -4.26 6.50 0.17
C SER A 56 -3.09 7.32 0.68
N ILE A 57 -2.24 6.69 1.49
CA ILE A 57 -1.05 7.30 2.09
C ILE A 57 0.16 6.63 1.45
N GLY A 58 1.03 7.44 0.87
CA GLY A 58 2.31 7.00 0.32
C GLY A 58 3.40 8.05 0.52
N THR A 59 4.55 7.80 -0.08
CA THR A 59 5.69 8.71 -0.05
C THR A 59 6.11 9.05 -1.48
N GLY A 60 6.70 10.23 -1.66
CA GLY A 60 7.39 10.59 -2.89
C GLY A 60 8.63 11.42 -2.60
N PHE A 61 9.43 11.70 -3.62
CA PHE A 61 10.61 12.56 -3.49
C PHE A 61 10.89 13.37 -4.76
N PHE A 62 11.53 14.54 -4.59
CA PHE A 62 11.85 15.42 -5.71
C PHE A 62 12.99 14.85 -6.57
N VAL A 63 12.71 14.64 -7.86
CA VAL A 63 13.72 14.26 -8.88
C VAL A 63 14.15 15.42 -9.76
N ALA A 64 13.34 16.48 -9.80
CA ALA A 64 13.63 17.75 -10.44
C ALA A 64 12.88 18.87 -9.69
N PRO A 65 13.18 20.16 -9.95
CA PRO A 65 12.41 21.26 -9.38
C PRO A 65 10.92 21.10 -9.66
N GLY A 66 10.13 20.95 -8.60
CA GLY A 66 8.68 20.73 -8.67
C GLY A 66 8.20 19.42 -9.26
N LEU A 67 9.08 18.45 -9.51
CA LEU A 67 8.70 17.11 -9.96
C LEU A 67 9.03 16.07 -8.91
N VAL A 68 8.00 15.36 -8.46
CA VAL A 68 8.05 14.35 -7.41
C VAL A 68 7.80 12.98 -8.02
N VAL A 69 8.68 12.01 -7.77
CA VAL A 69 8.43 10.61 -8.09
C VAL A 69 7.75 9.92 -6.92
N THR A 70 6.81 9.03 -7.24
CA THR A 70 6.19 8.07 -6.31
C THR A 70 5.89 6.77 -7.07
N ASN A 71 5.31 5.77 -6.41
CA ASN A 71 4.78 4.61 -7.13
C ASN A 71 3.44 4.94 -7.77
N ARG A 72 3.15 4.33 -8.93
CA ARG A 72 1.85 4.51 -9.60
C ARG A 72 0.71 4.00 -8.73
N HIS A 73 0.87 2.87 -8.04
CA HIS A 73 -0.19 2.34 -7.17
C HIS A 73 -0.59 3.27 -6.02
N VAL A 74 0.26 4.22 -5.61
CA VAL A 74 -0.05 5.17 -4.53
C VAL A 74 -1.16 6.12 -4.95
N ILE A 75 -1.17 6.54 -6.23
CA ILE A 75 -2.14 7.47 -6.81
C ILE A 75 -3.23 6.77 -7.62
N GLU A 76 -3.20 5.45 -7.73
CA GLU A 76 -4.12 4.68 -8.56
C GLU A 76 -5.56 4.80 -8.04
N GLY A 77 -6.49 5.15 -8.94
CA GLY A 77 -7.90 5.35 -8.61
C GLY A 77 -8.24 6.70 -7.98
N ALA A 78 -7.25 7.56 -7.71
CA ALA A 78 -7.51 8.94 -7.31
C ALA A 78 -7.96 9.78 -8.51
N ALA A 79 -8.92 10.68 -8.27
CA ALA A 79 -9.22 11.71 -9.26
C ALA A 79 -7.99 12.61 -9.42
N PRO A 80 -7.70 13.16 -10.62
CA PRO A 80 -6.58 14.07 -10.82
C PRO A 80 -6.59 15.26 -9.84
N GLU A 81 -7.77 15.68 -9.40
CA GLU A 81 -8.01 16.72 -8.42
C GLU A 81 -7.87 16.29 -6.95
N ASP A 82 -7.53 15.04 -6.68
CA ASP A 82 -7.55 14.48 -5.33
C ASP A 82 -6.18 13.96 -4.88
N ILE A 83 -5.11 14.46 -5.52
CA ILE A 83 -3.71 14.15 -5.17
C ILE A 83 -3.07 15.37 -4.50
N PHE A 84 -2.57 15.19 -3.30
CA PHE A 84 -1.95 16.22 -2.48
C PHE A 84 -0.58 15.77 -1.97
N LEU A 85 0.33 16.74 -1.84
CA LEU A 85 1.66 16.59 -1.28
C LEU A 85 1.77 17.43 -0.01
N ALA A 86 2.34 16.86 1.05
CA ALA A 86 2.69 17.59 2.27
C ALA A 86 4.09 17.21 2.76
N SER A 87 4.78 18.15 3.40
CA SER A 87 6.00 17.90 4.17
C SER A 87 6.35 19.15 4.95
N ARG A 88 7.18 19.05 6.00
CA ARG A 88 7.65 20.24 6.74
C ARG A 88 8.27 21.30 5.82
N THR A 89 8.90 20.87 4.72
CA THR A 89 9.54 21.76 3.74
C THR A 89 8.54 22.42 2.79
N ILE A 90 7.52 21.69 2.32
CA ILE A 90 6.53 22.25 1.38
C ILE A 90 5.33 22.92 2.05
N GLY A 91 5.14 22.65 3.35
CA GLY A 91 4.04 23.14 4.15
C GLY A 91 2.79 22.25 4.09
N PRO A 92 1.60 22.83 4.31
CA PRO A 92 0.34 22.08 4.35
C PRO A 92 0.06 21.34 3.03
N PRO A 93 -0.93 20.41 3.01
CA PRO A 93 -1.29 19.67 1.80
C PRO A 93 -1.55 20.59 0.60
N ARG A 94 -0.77 20.40 -0.45
CA ARG A 94 -0.85 21.13 -1.71
C ARG A 94 -1.17 20.18 -2.84
N ARG A 95 -2.13 20.56 -3.67
CA ARG A 95 -2.53 19.81 -4.86
C ARG A 95 -1.33 19.59 -5.78
N ALA A 96 -1.23 18.37 -6.31
CA ALA A 96 -0.28 18.02 -7.35
C ALA A 96 -0.99 17.45 -8.58
N THR A 97 -0.36 17.54 -9.74
CA THR A 97 -0.90 17.02 -11.00
C THR A 97 -0.05 15.88 -11.53
N VAL A 98 -0.67 14.88 -12.18
CA VAL A 98 0.07 13.76 -12.76
C VAL A 98 0.72 14.20 -14.08
N VAL A 99 2.04 14.06 -14.18
CA VAL A 99 2.82 14.37 -15.38
C VAL A 99 3.02 13.12 -16.25
N ALA A 100 3.36 12.01 -15.61
CA ALA A 100 3.59 10.73 -16.26
C ALA A 100 3.31 9.61 -15.27
N GLN A 101 2.92 8.44 -15.78
CA GLN A 101 2.78 7.23 -14.98
C GLN A 101 3.04 6.00 -15.85
N SER A 102 3.53 4.93 -15.25
CA SER A 102 3.68 3.66 -15.93
C SER A 102 2.31 3.09 -16.36
N PRO A 103 2.27 2.15 -17.32
CA PRO A 103 1.01 1.55 -17.77
C PRO A 103 0.34 0.66 -16.71
N SER A 104 1.10 0.15 -15.75
CA SER A 104 0.64 -0.83 -14.77
C SER A 104 1.35 -0.66 -13.43
N SER A 105 0.75 -1.14 -12.35
CA SER A 105 1.34 -1.30 -11.02
C SER A 105 1.58 -2.79 -10.68
N ARG A 106 1.41 -3.70 -11.64
CA ARG A 106 1.58 -5.15 -11.44
C ARG A 106 3.02 -5.48 -11.01
N ALA A 107 3.16 -6.47 -10.14
CA ALA A 107 4.46 -6.94 -9.69
C ALA A 107 5.34 -7.37 -10.88
N GLY A 108 6.58 -6.88 -10.90
CA GLY A 108 7.53 -7.11 -12.00
C GLY A 108 7.38 -6.16 -13.20
N GLN A 109 6.46 -5.19 -13.15
CA GLN A 109 6.40 -4.09 -14.12
C GLN A 109 6.90 -2.79 -13.49
N ALA A 110 7.17 -1.79 -14.33
CA ALA A 110 7.44 -0.43 -13.88
C ALA A 110 6.23 0.10 -13.12
N ASP A 111 6.41 0.54 -11.88
CA ASP A 111 5.38 1.10 -11.01
C ASP A 111 5.83 2.48 -10.54
N PHE A 112 5.83 3.43 -11.48
CA PHE A 112 6.32 4.80 -11.25
C PHE A 112 5.27 5.81 -11.69
N ALA A 113 5.16 6.90 -10.94
CA ALA A 113 4.42 8.09 -11.33
C ALA A 113 5.25 9.34 -11.03
N VAL A 114 5.14 10.36 -11.89
CA VAL A 114 5.68 11.69 -11.66
C VAL A 114 4.54 12.66 -11.44
N LEU A 115 4.61 13.36 -10.31
CA LEU A 115 3.69 14.40 -9.89
C LEU A 115 4.36 15.77 -10.01
N ARG A 116 3.59 16.78 -10.39
CA ARG A 116 4.03 18.18 -10.43
C ARG A 116 3.45 18.96 -9.27
N LEU A 117 4.33 19.68 -8.59
CA LEU A 117 4.00 20.67 -7.58
C LEU A 117 4.37 22.07 -8.08
N ASP A 118 3.36 22.85 -8.44
CA ASP A 118 3.57 24.25 -8.85
C ASP A 118 4.04 25.08 -7.65
N ASN A 119 4.82 26.14 -7.88
CA ASN A 119 5.34 27.04 -6.85
C ASN A 119 6.13 26.32 -5.73
N THR A 120 7.01 25.39 -6.12
CA THR A 120 7.83 24.64 -5.17
C THR A 120 8.73 25.59 -4.35
N PRO A 121 8.78 25.46 -3.01
CA PRO A 121 9.57 26.38 -2.19
C PRO A 121 11.06 26.26 -2.49
N PRO A 122 11.85 27.35 -2.38
CA PRO A 122 13.30 27.32 -2.60
C PRO A 122 14.06 26.34 -1.68
N ALA A 123 13.47 26.01 -0.52
CA ALA A 123 14.03 25.06 0.42
C ALA A 123 13.89 23.59 -0.02
N ALA A 124 12.99 23.27 -0.96
CA ALA A 124 12.84 21.92 -1.48
C ALA A 124 14.08 21.51 -2.28
N ARG A 125 14.52 20.27 -2.11
CA ARG A 125 15.76 19.77 -2.68
C ARG A 125 15.54 18.52 -3.53
N VAL A 126 16.13 18.53 -4.72
CA VAL A 126 16.20 17.35 -5.58
C VAL A 126 17.14 16.33 -4.96
N LEU A 127 16.69 15.07 -4.89
CA LEU A 127 17.53 13.95 -4.51
C LEU A 127 18.19 13.36 -5.76
N PRO A 128 19.54 13.29 -5.82
CA PRO A 128 20.21 12.74 -6.99
C PRO A 128 20.04 11.22 -7.06
N LEU A 129 19.86 10.68 -8.26
CA LEU A 129 19.75 9.24 -8.50
C LEU A 129 21.15 8.64 -8.70
N THR A 130 21.34 7.37 -8.31
CA THR A 130 22.55 6.61 -8.64
C THR A 130 22.17 5.22 -9.12
N ARG A 131 22.81 4.72 -10.18
CA ARG A 131 22.67 3.31 -10.62
C ARG A 131 23.56 2.35 -9.82
N ARG A 132 24.50 2.89 -9.04
CA ARG A 132 25.46 2.11 -8.25
C ARG A 132 24.82 1.62 -6.96
N VAL A 133 24.70 0.31 -6.85
CA VAL A 133 24.18 -0.40 -5.69
C VAL A 133 25.02 -1.65 -5.48
N GLU A 134 25.61 -1.81 -4.30
CA GLU A 134 26.45 -2.95 -3.93
C GLU A 134 25.82 -3.74 -2.79
N ARG A 135 26.12 -5.04 -2.69
CA ARG A 135 25.69 -5.84 -1.53
C ARG A 135 26.38 -5.35 -0.26
N LEU A 136 25.67 -5.44 0.87
CA LEU A 136 26.08 -4.89 2.17
C LEU A 136 26.23 -3.36 2.19
N GLN A 137 25.85 -2.66 1.11
CA GLN A 137 25.81 -1.21 1.14
C GLN A 137 24.74 -0.74 2.12
N GLU A 138 25.14 0.10 3.07
CA GLU A 138 24.20 0.75 3.99
C GLU A 138 23.23 1.65 3.24
N VAL A 139 21.96 1.52 3.58
CA VAL A 139 20.85 2.28 3.00
C VAL A 139 19.88 2.74 4.07
N VAL A 140 19.18 3.84 3.78
CA VAL A 140 18.11 4.39 4.60
C VAL A 140 16.85 4.45 3.75
N ALA A 141 15.76 3.86 4.24
CA ALA A 141 14.44 4.07 3.69
C ALA A 141 13.82 5.30 4.37
N ALA A 142 13.38 6.26 3.57
CA ALA A 142 12.77 7.50 4.04
C ALA A 142 11.33 7.60 3.58
N GLY A 143 10.41 7.94 4.48
CA GLY A 143 9.02 8.15 4.10
C GLY A 143 8.05 8.28 5.26
N TYR A 144 6.78 8.06 4.94
CA TYR A 144 5.64 8.27 5.84
C TYR A 144 4.88 6.94 6.02
N PRO A 145 5.37 6.03 6.89
CA PRO A 145 4.69 4.77 7.17
C PRO A 145 3.26 5.02 7.64
N GLY A 146 2.26 4.44 6.98
CA GLY A 146 0.86 4.69 7.29
C GLY A 146 0.48 4.33 8.73
N ILE A 147 1.12 3.32 9.32
CA ILE A 147 0.93 2.99 10.74
C ILE A 147 1.42 4.09 11.69
N VAL A 148 2.49 4.79 11.32
CA VAL A 148 3.03 5.92 12.09
C VAL A 148 2.17 7.16 11.85
N VAL A 149 1.90 7.48 10.58
CA VAL A 149 1.09 8.64 10.18
C VAL A 149 -0.32 8.60 10.77
N MET A 150 -0.99 7.45 10.73
CA MET A 150 -2.37 7.32 11.24
C MET A 150 -2.44 7.37 12.77
N ALA A 151 -1.33 7.10 13.46
CA ALA A 151 -1.23 7.23 14.92
C ALA A 151 -0.76 8.63 15.36
N ASP A 152 -0.31 9.48 14.43
CA ASP A 152 0.19 10.82 14.72
C ASP A 152 -0.97 11.84 14.81
N ASP A 153 -1.09 12.51 15.97
CA ASP A 153 -2.05 13.58 16.19
C ASP A 153 -1.88 14.75 15.20
N GLN A 154 -0.67 15.00 14.71
CA GLN A 154 -0.42 16.01 13.68
C GLN A 154 -1.22 15.68 12.41
N PHE A 155 -1.20 14.42 11.97
CA PHE A 155 -1.94 14.00 10.78
C PHE A 155 -3.44 14.26 10.92
N ARG A 156 -4.02 13.91 12.08
CA ARG A 156 -5.43 14.15 12.37
C ARG A 156 -5.76 15.65 12.29
N ARG A 157 -4.97 16.51 12.95
CA ARG A 157 -5.18 17.98 12.92
C ARG A 157 -4.98 18.58 11.53
N MET A 158 -4.05 18.06 10.73
CA MET A 158 -3.86 18.49 9.34
C MET A 158 -5.06 18.14 8.46
N VAL A 159 -5.62 16.94 8.61
CA VAL A 159 -6.85 16.54 7.91
C VAL A 159 -8.05 17.38 8.37
N GLU A 160 -8.07 17.80 9.64
CA GLU A 160 -9.06 18.75 10.21
C GLU A 160 -8.83 20.22 9.76
N GLY A 161 -7.75 20.51 9.03
CA GLY A 161 -7.48 21.82 8.43
C GLY A 161 -6.40 22.67 9.10
N GLU A 162 -5.74 22.16 10.15
CA GLU A 162 -4.62 22.86 10.79
C GLU A 162 -3.37 22.85 9.91
N ARG A 163 -3.06 23.99 9.29
CA ARG A 163 -1.99 24.11 8.29
C ARG A 163 -0.58 23.76 8.78
N GLY A 164 -0.33 23.88 10.09
CA GLY A 164 0.98 23.62 10.70
C GLY A 164 1.20 22.16 11.11
N ALA A 165 0.15 21.32 11.09
CA ALA A 165 0.17 20.02 11.73
C ALA A 165 0.74 18.90 10.83
N ILE A 166 1.94 19.10 10.28
CA ILE A 166 2.49 18.18 9.28
C ILE A 166 3.22 17.02 9.97
N PRO A 167 2.89 15.75 9.67
CA PRO A 167 3.58 14.59 10.24
C PRO A 167 5.09 14.61 9.98
N GLU A 168 5.83 14.00 10.89
CA GLU A 168 7.27 13.80 10.72
C GLU A 168 7.56 12.63 9.78
N MET A 169 8.59 12.77 8.95
CA MET A 169 9.10 11.69 8.13
C MET A 169 9.83 10.67 9.02
N ALA A 170 9.56 9.39 8.83
CA ALA A 170 10.29 8.31 9.47
C ALA A 170 11.49 7.87 8.62
N LEU A 171 12.57 7.47 9.29
CA LEU A 171 13.79 6.95 8.67
C LEU A 171 14.12 5.59 9.27
N THR A 172 14.40 4.60 8.43
CA THR A 172 14.86 3.28 8.87
C THR A 172 16.15 2.90 8.15
N SER A 173 17.15 2.46 8.90
CA SER A 173 18.43 2.02 8.33
C SER A 173 18.43 0.51 8.09
N GLY A 174 19.22 0.09 7.10
CA GLY A 174 19.52 -1.30 6.82
C GLY A 174 20.59 -1.41 5.76
N GLU A 175 20.67 -2.56 5.11
CA GLU A 175 21.70 -2.85 4.11
C GLU A 175 21.07 -3.55 2.90
N VAL A 176 21.70 -3.37 1.74
CA VAL A 176 21.37 -4.11 0.53
C VAL A 176 21.74 -5.58 0.72
N THR A 177 20.75 -6.45 0.68
CA THR A 177 20.94 -7.90 0.75
C THR A 177 21.32 -8.45 -0.62
N VAL A 178 20.52 -8.14 -1.66
CA VAL A 178 20.75 -8.60 -3.03
C VAL A 178 20.01 -7.71 -4.01
N THR A 179 20.57 -7.54 -5.21
CA THR A 179 19.86 -7.00 -6.37
C THR A 179 19.50 -8.16 -7.29
N GLN A 180 18.25 -8.26 -7.69
CA GLN A 180 17.77 -9.33 -8.56
C GLN A 180 16.72 -8.82 -9.53
N THR A 181 16.62 -9.45 -10.69
CA THR A 181 15.51 -9.24 -11.62
C THR A 181 14.47 -10.34 -11.38
N PRO A 182 13.28 -10.03 -10.83
CA PRO A 182 12.24 -11.03 -10.63
C PRO A 182 11.87 -11.72 -11.95
N ALA A 183 11.53 -13.00 -11.91
CA ALA A 183 11.15 -13.75 -13.12
C ALA A 183 9.94 -13.10 -13.81
N GLY A 184 10.10 -12.75 -15.10
CA GLY A 184 9.09 -12.04 -15.89
C GLY A 184 9.16 -10.51 -15.79
N SER A 185 10.05 -9.97 -14.94
CA SER A 185 10.36 -8.54 -14.86
C SER A 185 11.49 -8.18 -15.81
N ARG A 186 11.46 -6.95 -16.35
CA ARG A 186 12.63 -6.32 -16.99
C ARG A 186 13.35 -5.35 -16.06
N LEU A 187 12.80 -5.13 -14.86
CA LEU A 187 13.34 -4.21 -13.87
C LEU A 187 14.05 -4.96 -12.75
N GLU A 188 15.22 -4.47 -12.41
CA GLU A 188 15.95 -4.89 -11.21
C GLU A 188 15.25 -4.39 -9.94
N THR A 189 15.25 -5.23 -8.92
CA THR A 189 14.74 -4.94 -7.59
C THR A 189 15.85 -5.14 -6.57
N ILE A 190 15.98 -4.18 -5.66
CA ILE A 190 16.87 -4.24 -4.51
C ILE A 190 16.09 -4.89 -3.37
N ILE A 191 16.63 -5.95 -2.79
CA ILE A 191 16.17 -6.50 -1.51
C ILE A 191 17.08 -5.95 -0.42
N HIS A 192 16.50 -5.40 0.65
CA HIS A 192 17.22 -4.77 1.75
C HIS A 192 16.66 -5.14 3.12
N THR A 193 17.33 -4.72 4.19
CA THR A 193 16.89 -4.96 5.59
C THR A 193 16.26 -3.74 6.26
N ALA A 194 16.31 -2.55 5.63
CA ALA A 194 15.66 -1.35 6.15
C ALA A 194 14.15 -1.55 6.30
N GLN A 195 13.63 -1.39 7.50
CA GLN A 195 12.23 -1.71 7.83
C GLN A 195 11.27 -0.78 7.10
N ILE A 196 10.40 -1.35 6.25
CA ILE A 196 9.35 -0.60 5.54
C ILE A 196 7.99 -1.26 5.74
N SER A 197 6.95 -0.43 5.83
CA SER A 197 5.54 -0.82 5.85
C SER A 197 4.73 -0.06 4.79
N GLY A 198 3.44 -0.36 4.66
CA GLY A 198 2.52 0.47 3.86
C GLY A 198 2.66 1.94 4.26
N GLY A 199 2.64 2.84 3.28
CA GLY A 199 2.97 4.28 3.43
C GLY A 199 4.39 4.67 2.98
N ASN A 200 5.37 3.76 3.07
CA ASN A 200 6.72 4.02 2.53
C ASN A 200 6.80 3.86 1.02
N SER A 201 5.82 3.19 0.40
CA SER A 201 5.76 2.99 -1.05
C SER A 201 5.90 4.32 -1.78
N GLY A 202 6.77 4.35 -2.78
CA GLY A 202 7.10 5.53 -3.59
C GLY A 202 8.20 6.42 -2.99
N GLY A 203 8.55 6.23 -1.72
CA GLY A 203 9.65 6.94 -1.06
C GLY A 203 11.02 6.43 -1.49
N PRO A 204 12.09 7.22 -1.28
CA PRO A 204 13.42 6.82 -1.70
C PRO A 204 14.06 5.83 -0.71
N LEU A 205 14.76 4.84 -1.27
CA LEU A 205 15.85 4.15 -0.61
C LEU A 205 17.13 4.92 -0.96
N VAL A 206 17.85 5.42 0.03
CA VAL A 206 19.05 6.25 -0.18
C VAL A 206 20.29 5.63 0.43
N ASP A 207 21.45 5.90 -0.14
CA ASP A 207 22.72 5.63 0.53
C ASP A 207 23.11 6.74 1.52
N ARG A 208 24.21 6.54 2.26
CA ARG A 208 24.74 7.52 3.24
C ARG A 208 25.14 8.86 2.63
N CYS A 209 25.36 8.90 1.32
CA CYS A 209 25.67 10.09 0.56
C CYS A 209 24.40 10.83 0.08
N GLY A 210 23.20 10.39 0.49
CA GLY A 210 21.93 11.04 0.16
C GLY A 210 21.47 10.77 -1.27
N ARG A 211 22.05 9.78 -1.96
CA ARG A 211 21.72 9.44 -3.35
C ARG A 211 20.68 8.34 -3.35
N VAL A 212 19.67 8.47 -4.20
CA VAL A 212 18.60 7.47 -4.32
C VAL A 212 19.12 6.25 -5.08
N THR A 213 19.07 5.10 -4.43
CA THR A 213 19.43 3.79 -4.98
C THR A 213 18.20 3.04 -5.48
N GLY A 214 17.02 3.31 -4.92
CA GLY A 214 15.76 2.74 -5.39
C GLY A 214 14.51 3.46 -4.89
N VAL A 215 13.35 3.04 -5.39
CA VAL A 215 12.03 3.50 -4.96
C VAL A 215 11.36 2.40 -4.14
N ASN A 216 11.15 2.64 -2.85
CA ASN A 216 10.60 1.65 -1.91
C ASN A 216 9.24 1.16 -2.40
N THR A 217 9.04 -0.16 -2.33
CA THR A 217 7.78 -0.84 -2.62
C THR A 217 7.70 -2.14 -1.83
N LEU A 218 6.50 -2.72 -1.67
CA LEU A 218 6.36 -4.00 -1.00
C LEU A 218 5.90 -5.07 -1.98
N VAL A 219 6.84 -5.89 -2.44
CA VAL A 219 6.52 -7.06 -3.26
C VAL A 219 6.23 -8.25 -2.34
N ARG A 220 5.01 -8.81 -2.45
CA ARG A 220 4.73 -10.13 -1.89
C ARG A 220 5.49 -11.17 -2.71
N THR A 221 6.48 -11.83 -2.12
CA THR A 221 7.19 -12.92 -2.79
C THR A 221 6.33 -14.18 -2.70
N GLU A 222 5.62 -14.51 -3.77
CA GLU A 222 4.74 -15.69 -3.82
C GLU A 222 5.51 -17.02 -3.96
N ARG A 223 6.79 -16.97 -4.34
CA ARG A 223 7.61 -18.15 -4.67
C ARG A 223 8.25 -18.87 -3.48
N ALA A 224 8.41 -18.24 -2.32
CA ALA A 224 8.85 -18.92 -1.10
C ALA A 224 7.60 -19.21 -0.26
N GLY A 225 7.26 -20.49 -0.07
CA GLY A 225 6.04 -20.98 0.57
C GLY A 225 5.86 -20.65 2.06
N GLY A 226 6.25 -19.45 2.49
CA GLY A 226 6.24 -18.97 3.86
C GLY A 226 5.87 -17.49 3.99
N GLY A 227 4.98 -16.94 3.15
CA GLY A 227 4.34 -15.63 3.39
C GLY A 227 5.28 -14.43 3.64
N GLY A 228 6.57 -14.57 3.34
CA GLY A 228 7.58 -13.55 3.58
C GLY A 228 7.30 -12.34 2.70
N ARG A 229 7.36 -11.15 3.29
CA ARG A 229 7.45 -9.91 2.54
C ARG A 229 8.93 -9.64 2.36
N ALA A 230 9.42 -9.63 1.13
CA ALA A 230 10.72 -9.04 0.88
C ALA A 230 10.57 -7.52 1.01
N LEU A 231 11.45 -6.90 1.79
CA LEU A 231 11.55 -5.44 1.83
C LEU A 231 12.33 -5.04 0.58
N THR A 232 11.65 -4.35 -0.34
CA THR A 232 12.13 -4.15 -1.70
C THR A 232 12.12 -2.70 -2.11
N ALA A 233 13.01 -2.34 -3.02
CA ALA A 233 12.95 -1.10 -3.77
C ALA A 233 13.14 -1.38 -5.26
N LEU A 234 12.35 -0.73 -6.12
CA LEU A 234 12.61 -0.74 -7.55
C LEU A 234 13.91 0.01 -7.80
N LYS A 235 14.91 -0.63 -8.40
CA LYS A 235 16.22 -0.01 -8.63
C LYS A 235 16.07 1.20 -9.55
N THR A 236 16.85 2.25 -9.27
CA THR A 236 16.81 3.52 -10.00
C THR A 236 17.08 3.41 -11.49
N ASP A 237 17.70 2.34 -11.99
CA ASP A 237 17.85 2.11 -13.44
C ASP A 237 16.50 2.13 -14.17
N GLY A 238 15.51 1.41 -13.63
CA GLY A 238 14.15 1.42 -14.17
C GLY A 238 13.49 2.80 -14.06
N LEU A 239 13.76 3.54 -12.99
CA LEU A 239 13.27 4.91 -12.84
C LEU A 239 13.92 5.85 -13.85
N ILE A 240 15.23 5.75 -14.07
CA ILE A 240 15.96 6.58 -15.02
C ILE A 240 15.47 6.31 -16.43
N GLU A 241 15.29 5.05 -16.81
CA GLU A 241 14.70 4.69 -18.11
C GLU A 241 13.31 5.30 -18.29
N PHE A 242 12.45 5.20 -17.26
CA PHE A 242 11.13 5.81 -17.27
C PHE A 242 11.18 7.34 -17.42
N LEU A 243 12.04 8.02 -16.65
CA LEU A 243 12.21 9.48 -16.75
C LEU A 243 12.73 9.89 -18.13
N GLN A 244 13.67 9.15 -18.71
CA GLN A 244 14.20 9.39 -20.05
C GLN A 244 13.13 9.18 -21.13
N GLN A 245 12.34 8.11 -21.05
CA GLN A 245 11.22 7.84 -21.97
C GLN A 245 10.20 8.98 -22.00
N HIS A 246 9.93 9.57 -20.84
CA HIS A 246 9.01 10.70 -20.69
C HIS A 246 9.67 12.08 -20.83
N ARG A 247 10.97 12.14 -21.16
CA ARG A 247 11.76 13.37 -21.30
C ARG A 247 11.72 14.26 -20.05
N ILE A 248 11.71 13.65 -18.88
CA ILE A 248 11.70 14.32 -17.59
C ILE A 248 13.14 14.53 -17.13
N ALA A 249 13.48 15.76 -16.76
CA ALA A 249 14.80 16.09 -16.24
C ALA A 249 15.04 15.40 -14.89
N PHE A 250 16.28 15.01 -14.63
CA PHE A 250 16.70 14.49 -13.34
C PHE A 250 18.18 14.76 -13.09
N THR A 251 18.60 14.59 -11.84
CA THR A 251 20.02 14.67 -11.45
C THR A 251 20.55 13.27 -11.19
N GLU A 252 21.61 12.89 -11.89
CA GLU A 252 22.33 11.63 -11.63
C GLU A 252 23.66 11.94 -10.94
N ALA A 253 23.87 11.34 -9.77
CA ALA A 253 25.11 11.46 -9.02
C ALA A 253 26.26 10.78 -9.75
N GLN A 254 27.43 11.41 -9.70
CA GLN A 254 28.67 10.86 -10.24
C GLN A 254 29.53 10.29 -9.08
N GLY A 255 30.29 9.23 -9.34
CA GLY A 255 31.20 8.63 -8.35
C GLY A 255 30.57 7.57 -7.43
N GLY A 256 31.39 6.97 -6.56
CA GLY A 256 30.95 6.03 -5.52
C GLY A 256 30.49 6.75 -4.24
N CYS A 257 29.86 6.01 -3.32
CA CYS A 257 29.69 6.45 -1.94
C CYS A 257 30.52 5.49 -1.09
N ALA A 258 31.65 5.96 -0.57
CA ALA A 258 32.51 5.13 0.25
C ALA A 258 31.86 4.84 1.62
N PRO A 259 32.15 3.69 2.26
CA PRO A 259 31.71 3.43 3.62
C PRO A 259 32.13 4.55 4.57
N GLY A 260 31.19 5.09 5.36
CA GLY A 260 31.43 6.20 6.29
C GLY A 260 31.43 7.60 5.65
N GLN A 261 31.29 7.72 4.32
CA GLN A 261 31.25 9.01 3.64
C GLN A 261 29.93 9.74 3.89
N THR A 262 30.03 11.03 4.22
CA THR A 262 28.89 11.91 4.47
C THR A 262 28.47 12.66 3.20
N ILE A 263 27.25 13.23 3.22
CA ILE A 263 26.75 14.10 2.13
C ILE A 263 27.72 15.25 1.81
N ALA A 264 28.34 15.85 2.83
CA ALA A 264 29.27 16.97 2.64
C ALA A 264 30.51 16.56 1.84
N GLU A 265 31.06 15.38 2.14
CA GLU A 265 32.23 14.82 1.45
C GLU A 265 31.88 14.33 0.04
N ALA A 266 30.69 13.74 -0.14
CA ALA A 266 30.21 13.29 -1.45
C ALA A 266 29.92 14.46 -2.40
N ALA A 267 29.37 15.57 -1.89
CA ALA A 267 29.12 16.78 -2.65
C ALA A 267 30.42 17.46 -3.12
N SER A 268 31.51 17.37 -2.33
CA SER A 268 32.83 17.87 -2.75
C SER A 268 33.54 16.99 -3.78
N ALA A 269 33.17 15.72 -3.89
CA ALA A 269 33.81 14.74 -4.77
C ALA A 269 33.11 14.56 -6.13
N GLY A 270 31.90 15.09 -6.33
CA GLY A 270 31.10 14.85 -7.53
C GLY A 270 30.26 16.05 -7.98
N SER A 271 30.54 16.54 -9.21
CA SER A 271 29.64 17.41 -9.95
C SER A 271 28.46 16.59 -10.49
N GLY A 272 27.28 16.67 -9.88
CA GLY A 272 26.06 16.05 -10.41
C GLY A 272 25.75 16.60 -11.80
N ARG A 273 25.49 15.72 -12.78
CA ARG A 273 25.13 16.14 -14.14
C ARG A 273 23.60 16.20 -14.21
N SER A 274 23.05 17.40 -14.40
CA SER A 274 21.63 17.55 -14.72
C SER A 274 21.41 17.08 -16.15
N GLN A 275 20.58 16.05 -16.35
CA GLN A 275 20.12 15.68 -17.68
C GLN A 275 18.89 16.52 -18.00
N ALA A 276 19.01 17.45 -18.94
CA ALA A 276 17.92 18.31 -19.36
C ALA A 276 16.91 17.50 -20.20
N GLY A 277 15.70 17.33 -19.66
CA GLY A 277 14.54 16.94 -20.45
C GLY A 277 14.11 18.12 -21.33
N ALA A 278 13.90 17.90 -22.62
CA ALA A 278 13.37 18.92 -23.52
C ALA A 278 12.00 19.39 -23.01
N ALA A 279 11.77 20.71 -23.03
CA ALA A 279 10.57 21.35 -22.50
C ALA A 279 9.27 20.69 -23.00
N ALA A 280 8.35 20.41 -22.08
CA ALA A 280 7.05 19.82 -22.39
C ALA A 280 6.19 20.80 -23.23
N PRO A 281 5.52 20.35 -24.30
CA PRO A 281 4.54 21.17 -24.97
C PRO A 281 3.27 21.27 -24.12
N THR A 282 2.64 22.45 -24.18
CA THR A 282 1.34 22.78 -23.63
C THR A 282 0.25 21.84 -24.13
N ALA A 283 -0.65 21.44 -23.22
CA ALA A 283 -1.85 20.65 -23.52
C ALA A 283 -2.74 21.31 -24.60
N PRO A 284 -3.34 20.55 -25.54
CA PRO A 284 -4.44 21.08 -26.33
C PRO A 284 -5.77 20.95 -25.59
N ALA A 285 -6.56 22.01 -25.74
CA ALA A 285 -7.89 22.18 -25.22
C ALA A 285 -8.93 21.25 -25.88
N ALA A 286 -10.03 21.08 -25.17
CA ALA A 286 -11.24 20.39 -25.58
C ALA A 286 -11.78 20.86 -26.94
N ALA A 287 -12.25 19.91 -27.74
CA ALA A 287 -13.18 20.18 -28.84
C ALA A 287 -14.28 19.11 -28.84
N SER A 288 -15.49 19.55 -28.53
CA SER A 288 -16.74 18.84 -28.71
C SER A 288 -17.17 18.86 -30.18
N ALA A 289 -17.56 17.72 -30.73
CA ALA A 289 -18.51 17.66 -31.85
C ALA A 289 -19.26 16.33 -31.80
N GLY A 290 -20.57 16.40 -31.63
CA GLY A 290 -21.47 15.25 -31.68
C GLY A 290 -21.81 14.84 -33.10
N ALA A 291 -22.16 13.56 -33.26
CA ALA A 291 -22.95 13.04 -34.37
C ALA A 291 -23.75 11.81 -33.87
N PRO A 292 -24.94 11.53 -34.43
CA PRO A 292 -26.01 10.82 -33.75
C PRO A 292 -25.84 9.30 -33.79
N ALA A 293 -26.28 8.66 -32.70
CA ALA A 293 -26.40 7.21 -32.60
C ALA A 293 -27.65 6.69 -33.32
N THR A 294 -27.48 5.65 -34.13
CA THR A 294 -28.53 4.67 -34.45
C THR A 294 -28.10 3.28 -33.98
N PRO A 295 -29.01 2.46 -33.41
CA PRO A 295 -28.65 1.26 -32.67
C PRO A 295 -28.88 -0.05 -33.46
N ARG A 296 -28.01 -1.05 -33.19
CA ARG A 296 -28.17 -2.54 -33.23
C ARG A 296 -26.80 -3.16 -33.61
N SER A 297 -26.21 -4.16 -32.95
CA SER A 297 -26.67 -5.25 -32.06
C SER A 297 -25.48 -5.68 -31.15
N PRO A 298 -25.70 -6.44 -30.05
CA PRO A 298 -24.79 -6.52 -28.91
C PRO A 298 -23.56 -7.42 -29.15
N LEU A 299 -22.46 -7.06 -28.50
CA LEU A 299 -21.28 -7.87 -28.26
C LEU A 299 -21.68 -9.14 -27.48
N ALA A 300 -22.08 -10.18 -28.19
CA ALA A 300 -22.39 -11.46 -27.57
C ALA A 300 -21.14 -11.98 -26.83
N GLY A 301 -21.23 -12.07 -25.50
CA GLY A 301 -20.21 -12.67 -24.66
C GLY A 301 -19.45 -11.71 -23.73
N GLN A 302 -19.51 -10.39 -23.89
CA GLN A 302 -18.88 -9.47 -22.92
C GLN A 302 -19.84 -9.18 -21.76
N PHE A 303 -19.30 -9.09 -20.55
CA PHE A 303 -20.05 -8.70 -19.37
C PHE A 303 -20.32 -7.19 -19.37
N HIS A 304 -21.60 -6.84 -19.33
CA HIS A 304 -22.07 -5.46 -19.25
C HIS A 304 -22.83 -5.25 -17.93
N PRO A 305 -22.26 -4.54 -16.94
CA PRO A 305 -22.89 -4.29 -15.65
C PRO A 305 -24.32 -3.75 -15.74
N GLU A 306 -24.58 -2.86 -16.70
CA GLU A 306 -25.88 -2.22 -16.94
C GLU A 306 -26.95 -3.20 -17.45
N ALA A 307 -26.54 -4.28 -18.10
CA ALA A 307 -27.43 -5.32 -18.59
C ALA A 307 -27.59 -6.48 -17.60
N SER A 308 -26.91 -6.42 -16.45
CA SER A 308 -26.95 -7.48 -15.44
C SER A 308 -28.16 -7.35 -14.49
N PRO A 309 -28.55 -8.42 -13.79
CA PRO A 309 -29.56 -8.36 -12.73
C PRO A 309 -29.21 -7.39 -11.58
N LEU A 310 -27.95 -6.98 -11.47
CA LEU A 310 -27.42 -6.10 -10.42
C LEU A 310 -27.41 -4.62 -10.82
N ALA A 311 -28.03 -4.25 -11.95
CA ALA A 311 -27.97 -2.92 -12.56
C ALA A 311 -28.75 -1.80 -11.83
N ARG A 312 -28.92 -1.87 -10.51
CA ARG A 312 -29.66 -0.87 -9.72
C ARG A 312 -28.88 -0.37 -8.51
N GLY A 313 -29.01 0.93 -8.24
CA GLY A 313 -28.50 1.58 -7.02
C GLY A 313 -27.01 1.32 -6.75
N ALA A 314 -26.66 1.18 -5.47
CA ALA A 314 -25.27 0.97 -5.03
C ALA A 314 -24.62 -0.31 -5.57
N SER A 315 -25.43 -1.32 -5.95
CA SER A 315 -24.92 -2.56 -6.55
C SER A 315 -24.34 -2.30 -7.95
N LEU A 316 -24.96 -1.46 -8.77
CA LEU A 316 -24.45 -1.16 -10.12
C LEU A 316 -23.08 -0.49 -10.06
N ASP A 317 -22.89 0.50 -9.19
CA ASP A 317 -21.60 1.20 -9.08
C ASP A 317 -20.49 0.26 -8.57
N GLN A 318 -20.81 -0.62 -7.64
CA GLN A 318 -19.86 -1.63 -7.16
C GLN A 318 -19.52 -2.67 -8.23
N VAL A 319 -20.52 -3.13 -8.99
CA VAL A 319 -20.34 -4.10 -10.08
C VAL A 319 -19.58 -3.48 -11.24
N ARG A 320 -19.78 -2.19 -11.55
CA ARG A 320 -18.96 -1.43 -12.52
C ARG A 320 -17.50 -1.39 -12.09
N ARG A 321 -17.22 -0.94 -10.87
CA ARG A 321 -15.85 -0.92 -10.33
C ARG A 321 -15.18 -2.29 -10.39
N TYR A 322 -15.94 -3.34 -10.09
CA TYR A 322 -15.44 -4.72 -10.19
C TYR A 322 -15.23 -5.15 -11.66
N ALA A 323 -16.15 -4.85 -12.57
CA ALA A 323 -16.03 -5.16 -14.00
C ALA A 323 -14.87 -4.41 -14.68
N ASP A 324 -14.58 -3.19 -14.22
CA ASP A 324 -13.46 -2.36 -14.68
C ASP A 324 -12.10 -2.82 -14.11
N SER A 325 -12.10 -3.71 -13.11
CA SER A 325 -10.85 -4.21 -12.52
C SER A 325 -10.09 -5.10 -13.52
N ALA A 326 -8.90 -4.70 -13.95
CA ALA A 326 -8.09 -5.51 -14.87
C ALA A 326 -7.38 -6.70 -14.17
N MET A 327 -8.00 -7.26 -13.12
CA MET A 327 -7.46 -8.36 -12.34
C MET A 327 -7.63 -9.69 -13.10
N PRO A 328 -6.58 -10.53 -13.20
CA PRO A 328 -6.68 -11.84 -13.83
C PRO A 328 -7.53 -12.78 -12.97
N ASN A 329 -8.08 -13.84 -13.57
CA ASN A 329 -8.84 -14.89 -12.88
C ASN A 329 -9.86 -14.32 -11.89
N ARG A 330 -10.92 -13.75 -12.47
CA ARG A 330 -12.01 -13.14 -11.73
C ARG A 330 -13.33 -13.84 -12.02
N ALA A 331 -14.22 -13.86 -11.04
CA ALA A 331 -15.59 -14.30 -11.22
C ALA A 331 -16.53 -13.54 -10.29
N LEU A 332 -17.74 -13.28 -10.80
CA LEU A 332 -18.82 -12.65 -10.06
C LEU A 332 -19.95 -13.64 -9.91
N ALA A 333 -20.46 -13.78 -8.69
CA ALA A 333 -21.64 -14.59 -8.41
C ALA A 333 -22.69 -13.76 -7.70
N PHE A 334 -23.96 -14.10 -7.92
CA PHE A 334 -25.08 -13.46 -7.26
C PHE A 334 -26.20 -14.46 -6.94
N ASN A 335 -27.00 -14.16 -5.93
CA ASN A 335 -28.19 -14.91 -5.61
C ASN A 335 -29.40 -14.30 -6.36
N PRO A 336 -30.10 -15.07 -7.22
CA PRO A 336 -31.19 -14.54 -8.04
C PRO A 336 -32.41 -14.02 -7.26
N GLU A 337 -32.62 -14.46 -6.02
CA GLU A 337 -33.77 -14.08 -5.21
C GLU A 337 -33.51 -12.80 -4.40
N THR A 338 -32.33 -12.71 -3.78
CA THR A 338 -31.97 -11.60 -2.87
C THR A 338 -31.13 -10.51 -3.56
N LEU A 339 -30.61 -10.78 -4.76
CA LEU A 339 -29.66 -9.94 -5.49
C LEU A 339 -28.36 -9.63 -4.72
N ARG A 340 -28.09 -10.35 -3.61
CA ARG A 340 -26.80 -10.33 -2.94
C ARG A 340 -25.76 -10.96 -3.85
N TRP A 341 -24.56 -10.40 -3.86
CA TRP A 341 -23.51 -10.81 -4.77
C TRP A 341 -22.14 -10.76 -4.10
N ALA A 342 -21.20 -11.50 -4.67
CA ALA A 342 -19.80 -11.48 -4.28
C ALA A 342 -18.90 -11.71 -5.49
N GLY A 343 -17.77 -11.02 -5.49
CA GLY A 343 -16.70 -11.22 -6.48
C GLY A 343 -15.50 -11.94 -5.86
N ALA A 344 -14.72 -12.58 -6.72
CA ALA A 344 -13.36 -12.99 -6.45
C ALA A 344 -12.50 -12.51 -7.61
N ASP A 345 -11.40 -11.81 -7.31
CA ASP A 345 -10.47 -11.27 -8.27
C ASP A 345 -9.04 -11.70 -7.90
N ASN A 346 -8.15 -11.74 -8.90
CA ASN A 346 -6.76 -12.13 -8.71
C ASN A 346 -6.60 -13.52 -8.04
N ALA A 347 -7.51 -14.46 -8.36
CA ALA A 347 -7.39 -15.83 -7.89
C ALA A 347 -6.25 -16.55 -8.64
N PRO A 348 -5.63 -17.59 -8.05
CA PRO A 348 -4.54 -18.30 -8.73
C PRO A 348 -4.99 -18.98 -10.03
N THR A 349 -6.24 -19.48 -10.08
CA THR A 349 -6.85 -20.03 -11.31
C THR A 349 -8.27 -19.52 -11.52
N ARG A 350 -8.77 -19.70 -12.75
CA ARG A 350 -10.17 -19.42 -13.13
C ARG A 350 -11.16 -20.21 -12.26
N GLU A 351 -10.87 -21.49 -11.99
CA GLU A 351 -11.70 -22.37 -11.18
C GLU A 351 -11.76 -21.92 -9.72
N GLU A 352 -10.63 -21.46 -9.18
CA GLU A 352 -10.60 -20.89 -7.83
C GLU A 352 -11.37 -19.58 -7.74
N ALA A 353 -11.30 -18.73 -8.78
CA ALA A 353 -12.12 -17.52 -8.86
C ALA A 353 -13.61 -17.85 -8.80
N ILE A 354 -14.06 -18.79 -9.63
CA ILE A 354 -15.45 -19.27 -9.68
C ILE A 354 -15.89 -19.79 -8.31
N ARG A 355 -15.12 -20.71 -7.73
CA ARG A 355 -15.43 -21.29 -6.43
C ARG A 355 -15.54 -20.21 -5.35
N PHE A 356 -14.58 -19.30 -5.26
CA PHE A 356 -14.62 -18.24 -4.25
C PHE A 356 -15.76 -17.26 -4.44
N ALA A 357 -16.07 -16.88 -5.68
CA ALA A 357 -17.21 -16.01 -5.95
C ALA A 357 -18.51 -16.66 -5.46
N LEU A 358 -18.73 -17.94 -5.81
CA LEU A 358 -19.89 -18.71 -5.38
C LEU A 358 -19.91 -18.92 -3.87
N GLU A 359 -18.82 -19.38 -3.26
CA GLU A 359 -18.75 -19.62 -1.80
C GLU A 359 -19.03 -18.33 -1.02
N ARG A 360 -18.44 -17.21 -1.42
CA ARG A 360 -18.67 -15.91 -0.76
C ARG A 360 -20.10 -15.45 -0.94
N CYS A 361 -20.65 -15.59 -2.15
CA CYS A 361 -22.02 -15.22 -2.42
C CYS A 361 -23.00 -16.03 -1.57
N GLU A 362 -22.82 -17.34 -1.50
CA GLU A 362 -23.69 -18.23 -0.72
C GLU A 362 -23.58 -17.99 0.78
N PHE A 363 -22.35 -17.80 1.27
CA PHE A 363 -22.12 -17.44 2.67
C PHE A 363 -22.82 -16.14 3.06
N LEU A 364 -22.76 -15.11 2.19
CA LEU A 364 -23.39 -13.82 2.43
C LEU A 364 -24.91 -13.83 2.22
N SER A 365 -25.41 -14.68 1.33
CA SER A 365 -26.84 -14.75 0.97
C SER A 365 -27.63 -15.76 1.80
N GLY A 366 -26.95 -16.75 2.37
CA GLY A 366 -27.57 -17.89 3.05
C GLY A 366 -28.21 -18.92 2.11
N ALA A 367 -28.18 -18.68 0.81
CA ALA A 367 -28.82 -19.46 -0.24
C ALA A 367 -27.89 -19.61 -1.44
N ALA A 368 -28.15 -20.61 -2.29
CA ALA A 368 -27.30 -20.96 -3.41
C ALA A 368 -27.20 -19.80 -4.44
N CYS A 369 -26.05 -19.64 -5.07
CA CYS A 369 -25.79 -18.54 -5.99
C CYS A 369 -25.55 -19.02 -7.42
N ALA A 370 -25.78 -18.13 -8.39
CA ALA A 370 -25.44 -18.34 -9.79
C ALA A 370 -24.21 -17.51 -10.18
N LEU A 371 -23.45 -18.00 -11.16
CA LEU A 371 -22.38 -17.20 -11.78
C LEU A 371 -22.99 -16.16 -12.71
N LEU A 372 -22.44 -14.95 -12.63
CA LEU A 372 -22.84 -13.81 -13.46
C LEU A 372 -21.80 -13.53 -14.55
N GLU A 373 -20.51 -13.52 -14.19
CA GLU A 373 -19.42 -13.42 -15.15
C GLU A 373 -18.18 -14.19 -14.69
N VAL A 374 -17.36 -14.57 -15.66
CA VAL A 374 -16.00 -15.09 -15.43
C VAL A 374 -15.05 -14.42 -16.42
N ASN A 375 -13.98 -13.80 -15.92
CA ASN A 375 -12.95 -13.14 -16.74
C ASN A 375 -13.49 -12.10 -17.75
N GLY A 376 -14.56 -11.40 -17.39
CA GLY A 376 -15.22 -10.41 -18.24
C GLY A 376 -16.20 -11.00 -19.25
N THR A 377 -16.41 -12.31 -19.23
CA THR A 377 -17.40 -12.98 -20.06
C THR A 377 -18.67 -13.22 -19.25
N GLN A 378 -19.81 -12.75 -19.74
CA GLN A 378 -21.09 -12.98 -19.08
C GLN A 378 -21.51 -14.45 -19.22
N GLU A 379 -21.90 -15.06 -18.11
CA GLU A 379 -22.50 -16.39 -18.15
C GLU A 379 -23.94 -16.29 -18.70
N PRO A 380 -24.38 -17.21 -19.57
CA PRO A 380 -25.69 -17.10 -20.21
C PRO A 380 -26.82 -17.48 -19.24
N ALA A 381 -27.84 -16.63 -19.13
CA ALA A 381 -29.13 -17.03 -18.57
C ALA A 381 -29.90 -17.88 -19.59
N ARG A 382 -30.48 -19.01 -19.16
CA ARG A 382 -31.34 -19.86 -19.99
C ARG A 382 -32.79 -19.60 -19.62
N ASP A 383 -33.61 -19.22 -20.60
CA ASP A 383 -35.02 -18.87 -20.40
C ASP A 383 -35.24 -17.80 -19.30
N GLY A 384 -34.33 -16.82 -19.25
CA GLY A 384 -34.34 -15.75 -18.24
C GLY A 384 -33.91 -16.20 -16.83
N LYS A 385 -33.50 -17.46 -16.65
CA LYS A 385 -33.05 -18.02 -15.38
C LYS A 385 -31.56 -18.29 -15.38
N TRP A 386 -30.92 -17.91 -14.29
CA TRP A 386 -29.49 -18.15 -14.07
C TRP A 386 -29.27 -19.50 -13.41
N ALA A 387 -28.28 -20.25 -13.89
CA ALA A 387 -27.96 -21.57 -13.35
C ALA A 387 -27.32 -21.44 -11.96
N VAL A 388 -28.08 -21.83 -10.93
CA VAL A 388 -27.61 -21.83 -9.53
C VAL A 388 -26.67 -23.01 -9.31
N GLN A 389 -25.54 -22.75 -8.65
CA GLN A 389 -24.44 -23.68 -8.42
C GLN A 389 -24.16 -23.81 -6.92
N PRO A 390 -24.88 -24.69 -6.19
CA PRO A 390 -24.72 -24.83 -4.74
C PRO A 390 -23.28 -25.21 -4.37
N GLN A 391 -22.71 -24.57 -3.35
CA GLN A 391 -21.36 -24.86 -2.87
C GLN A 391 -21.35 -25.94 -1.77
N PRO A 392 -20.84 -27.16 -2.04
CA PRO A 392 -20.87 -28.24 -1.07
C PRO A 392 -20.00 -27.97 0.16
N SER A 393 -18.92 -27.20 0.02
CA SER A 393 -18.01 -26.82 1.10
C SER A 393 -18.65 -25.98 2.20
N LEU A 394 -19.82 -25.38 1.92
CA LEU A 394 -20.60 -24.60 2.89
C LEU A 394 -21.67 -25.41 3.60
N VAL A 395 -21.91 -26.67 3.22
CA VAL A 395 -22.88 -27.55 3.87
C VAL A 395 -22.15 -28.68 4.58
N ILE A 396 -22.04 -28.55 5.91
CA ILE A 396 -21.30 -29.49 6.75
C ILE A 396 -22.25 -30.59 7.24
N THR A 397 -22.15 -31.77 6.63
CA THR A 397 -22.85 -32.99 7.06
C THR A 397 -21.97 -33.91 7.88
N ASP A 398 -20.68 -33.98 7.54
CA ASP A 398 -19.67 -34.72 8.29
C ASP A 398 -18.82 -33.75 9.10
N THR A 399 -18.88 -33.91 10.42
CA THR A 399 -18.28 -33.02 11.42
C THR A 399 -16.80 -33.29 11.66
N ARG A 400 -16.17 -34.22 10.94
CA ARG A 400 -14.73 -34.39 10.99
C ARG A 400 -14.05 -33.36 10.09
N PHE A 401 -13.00 -32.73 10.61
CA PHE A 401 -12.17 -31.83 9.83
C PHE A 401 -11.55 -32.58 8.64
N SER A 402 -11.71 -32.02 7.45
CA SER A 402 -11.05 -32.47 6.23
C SER A 402 -10.53 -31.25 5.51
N ILE A 403 -9.22 -31.25 5.24
CA ILE A 403 -8.54 -30.19 4.51
C ILE A 403 -9.20 -29.91 3.14
N GLU A 404 -9.76 -30.95 2.52
CA GLU A 404 -10.38 -30.85 1.20
C GLU A 404 -11.74 -30.12 1.19
N ARG A 405 -12.35 -29.96 2.37
CA ARG A 405 -13.67 -29.31 2.51
C ARG A 405 -13.59 -27.92 3.11
N VAL A 406 -12.39 -27.42 3.42
CA VAL A 406 -12.22 -26.08 3.99
C VAL A 406 -12.62 -25.04 2.92
N PRO A 407 -13.65 -24.21 3.18
CA PRO A 407 -14.09 -23.19 2.23
C PRO A 407 -13.16 -21.97 2.28
N PHE A 408 -13.29 -21.09 1.27
CA PHE A 408 -12.58 -19.83 1.14
C PHE A 408 -11.06 -19.92 1.00
N VAL A 409 -10.45 -21.09 1.05
CA VAL A 409 -8.98 -21.23 1.01
C VAL A 409 -8.49 -21.68 -0.36
N THR A 410 -7.31 -21.21 -0.76
CA THR A 410 -6.68 -21.65 -2.02
C THR A 410 -6.09 -23.05 -1.87
N GLU A 411 -5.85 -23.70 -3.00
CA GLU A 411 -5.13 -24.98 -3.05
C GLU A 411 -3.71 -24.85 -2.46
N GLN A 412 -3.07 -23.69 -2.63
CA GLN A 412 -1.80 -23.39 -1.99
C GLN A 412 -1.93 -23.28 -0.46
N GLN A 413 -3.02 -22.70 0.04
CA GLN A 413 -3.28 -22.62 1.49
C GLN A 413 -3.54 -24.01 2.10
N ARG A 414 -4.25 -24.90 1.37
CA ARG A 414 -4.41 -26.31 1.74
C ARG A 414 -3.04 -26.97 1.92
N ARG A 415 -2.16 -26.84 0.93
CA ARG A 415 -0.81 -27.42 0.93
C ARG A 415 0.19 -26.76 1.88
N SER A 416 -0.18 -25.68 2.58
CA SER A 416 0.73 -24.95 3.47
C SER A 416 0.28 -25.04 4.94
N TRP A 417 -0.33 -23.97 5.45
CA TRP A 417 -0.63 -23.86 6.87
C TRP A 417 -1.80 -24.75 7.31
N LEU A 418 -2.70 -25.14 6.41
CA LEU A 418 -3.77 -26.10 6.72
C LEU A 418 -3.24 -27.53 6.90
N THR A 419 -2.20 -27.90 6.14
CA THR A 419 -1.52 -29.19 6.36
C THR A 419 -0.88 -29.22 7.75
N ARG A 420 -0.34 -28.09 8.22
CA ARG A 420 0.17 -27.97 9.60
C ARG A 420 -0.94 -28.07 10.63
N TYR A 421 -2.08 -27.41 10.41
CA TYR A 421 -3.25 -27.55 11.27
C TYR A 421 -3.69 -29.02 11.38
N GLN A 422 -3.80 -29.74 10.26
CA GLN A 422 -4.23 -31.14 10.25
C GLN A 422 -3.28 -32.06 11.04
N ARG A 423 -1.97 -31.77 11.03
CA ARG A 423 -0.95 -32.59 11.72
C ARG A 423 -0.70 -32.17 13.18
N GLU A 424 -1.16 -31.00 13.57
CA GLU A 424 -0.96 -30.49 14.93
C GLU A 424 -1.76 -31.34 15.93
N THR A 425 -1.09 -31.73 17.03
CA THR A 425 -1.64 -32.60 18.06
C THR A 425 -2.00 -31.86 19.33
N ARG A 426 -1.48 -30.64 19.52
CA ARG A 426 -1.89 -29.74 20.61
C ARG A 426 -3.30 -29.22 20.38
N PRO A 427 -4.02 -28.78 21.43
CA PRO A 427 -5.29 -28.08 21.29
C PRO A 427 -5.15 -26.93 20.29
N LYS A 428 -6.00 -26.95 19.27
CA LYS A 428 -5.88 -26.08 18.10
C LYS A 428 -7.24 -25.58 17.66
N ALA A 429 -7.27 -24.41 17.03
CA ALA A 429 -8.48 -23.91 16.40
C ALA A 429 -8.15 -23.16 15.12
N LEU A 430 -9.12 -23.16 14.21
CA LEU A 430 -9.04 -22.56 12.89
C LEU A 430 -10.16 -21.54 12.73
N ALA A 431 -9.77 -20.29 12.51
CA ALA A 431 -10.68 -19.22 12.13
C ALA A 431 -10.49 -18.84 10.66
N LEU A 432 -11.61 -18.65 9.96
CA LEU A 432 -11.65 -18.29 8.54
C LEU A 432 -12.35 -16.95 8.35
N HIS A 433 -11.93 -16.25 7.30
CA HIS A 433 -12.61 -15.09 6.75
C HIS A 433 -12.99 -15.37 5.29
N PRO A 434 -14.18 -14.96 4.81
CA PRO A 434 -14.61 -15.25 3.45
C PRO A 434 -13.76 -14.61 2.35
N SER A 435 -12.78 -13.75 2.66
CA SER A 435 -11.85 -13.16 1.67
C SER A 435 -10.58 -13.98 1.41
N SER A 436 -10.61 -15.29 1.65
CA SER A 436 -9.45 -16.16 1.51
C SER A 436 -8.27 -15.84 2.42
N GLU A 437 -8.59 -15.27 3.58
CA GLU A 437 -7.66 -15.09 4.67
C GLU A 437 -8.16 -15.87 5.89
N GLY A 438 -7.24 -16.50 6.61
CA GLY A 438 -7.57 -17.29 7.79
C GLY A 438 -6.32 -17.48 8.62
N ALA A 439 -6.53 -18.05 9.80
CA ALA A 439 -5.42 -18.37 10.67
C ALA A 439 -5.77 -19.52 11.61
N TYR A 440 -4.74 -20.25 12.02
CA TYR A 440 -4.86 -21.22 13.10
C TYR A 440 -3.89 -20.88 14.22
N ARG A 441 -4.30 -21.25 15.43
CA ARG A 441 -3.49 -21.12 16.64
C ARG A 441 -3.62 -22.37 17.48
N THR A 442 -2.58 -22.61 18.26
CA THR A 442 -2.56 -23.62 19.32
C THR A 442 -2.69 -22.94 20.68
N GLY A 443 -3.23 -23.66 21.65
CA GLY A 443 -3.33 -23.23 23.04
C GLY A 443 -3.05 -24.39 23.99
N GLU A 444 -3.02 -24.11 25.29
CA GLU A 444 -3.00 -25.16 26.32
C GLU A 444 -4.38 -25.82 26.42
N THR A 445 -5.44 -25.08 26.09
CA THR A 445 -6.82 -25.56 25.97
C THR A 445 -7.42 -25.21 24.61
N ALA A 446 -8.48 -25.91 24.23
CA ALA A 446 -9.23 -25.65 23.00
C ALA A 446 -9.80 -24.22 22.97
N GLU A 447 -10.29 -23.71 24.11
CA GLU A 447 -10.86 -22.37 24.25
C GLU A 447 -9.80 -21.27 24.02
N GLN A 448 -8.60 -21.45 24.59
CA GLN A 448 -7.48 -20.54 24.32
C GLN A 448 -7.10 -20.54 22.83
N ALA A 449 -7.07 -21.72 22.21
CA ALA A 449 -6.77 -21.85 20.79
C ALA A 449 -7.83 -21.14 19.93
N GLN A 450 -9.11 -21.29 20.27
CA GLN A 450 -10.24 -20.61 19.61
C GLN A 450 -10.12 -19.09 19.67
N GLN A 451 -9.90 -18.55 20.87
CA GLN A 451 -9.78 -17.11 21.06
C GLN A 451 -8.57 -16.54 20.31
N ALA A 452 -7.44 -17.23 20.36
CA ALA A 452 -6.22 -16.83 19.65
C ALA A 452 -6.40 -16.88 18.12
N ALA A 453 -7.04 -17.93 17.58
CA ALA A 453 -7.29 -18.07 16.16
C ALA A 453 -8.24 -16.98 15.64
N LEU A 454 -9.34 -16.71 16.35
CA LEU A 454 -10.26 -15.61 16.01
C LEU A 454 -9.58 -14.25 16.08
N SER A 455 -8.83 -13.98 17.16
CA SER A 455 -8.12 -12.72 17.34
C SER A 455 -7.14 -12.47 16.18
N GLU A 456 -6.38 -13.48 15.78
CA GLU A 456 -5.46 -13.35 14.66
C GLU A 456 -6.18 -13.20 13.32
N CYS A 457 -7.25 -13.96 13.08
CA CYS A 457 -8.06 -13.79 11.87
C CYS A 457 -8.54 -12.34 11.75
N ARG A 458 -9.08 -11.79 12.84
CA ARG A 458 -9.55 -10.39 12.91
C ARG A 458 -8.41 -9.40 12.69
N GLN A 459 -7.25 -9.63 13.29
CA GLN A 459 -6.07 -8.78 13.11
C GLN A 459 -5.62 -8.75 11.64
N ARG A 460 -5.55 -9.92 10.97
CA ARG A 460 -5.21 -10.03 9.56
C ARG A 460 -6.23 -9.31 8.66
N ASN A 461 -7.51 -9.37 9.04
CA ASN A 461 -8.63 -8.79 8.31
C ASN A 461 -9.11 -7.44 8.86
N ALA A 462 -8.28 -6.69 9.59
CA ALA A 462 -8.67 -5.42 10.22
C ALA A 462 -9.24 -4.40 9.21
N GLN A 463 -8.76 -4.44 7.97
CA GLN A 463 -9.20 -3.57 6.87
C GLN A 463 -10.29 -4.19 5.98
N ARG A 464 -10.69 -5.45 6.24
CA ARG A 464 -11.58 -6.26 5.39
C ARG A 464 -12.85 -6.72 6.11
N ASN A 465 -13.33 -5.92 7.08
CA ASN A 465 -14.44 -6.22 7.98
C ASN A 465 -14.12 -7.44 8.89
N PRO A 466 -13.32 -7.24 9.96
CA PRO A 466 -12.85 -8.32 10.81
C PRO A 466 -13.98 -9.11 11.49
N GLU A 467 -15.17 -8.53 11.64
CA GLU A 467 -16.35 -9.19 12.24
C GLU A 467 -16.88 -10.36 11.41
N ARG A 468 -16.42 -10.52 10.16
CA ARG A 468 -16.74 -11.69 9.33
C ARG A 468 -15.83 -12.89 9.60
N CYS A 469 -14.84 -12.77 10.49
CA CYS A 469 -14.06 -13.91 10.96
C CYS A 469 -14.90 -14.82 11.85
N PHE A 470 -14.89 -16.12 11.57
CA PHE A 470 -15.63 -17.12 12.34
C PHE A 470 -14.77 -18.35 12.62
N LEU A 471 -15.08 -19.07 13.70
CA LEU A 471 -14.47 -20.36 13.99
C LEU A 471 -15.02 -21.41 13.03
N TYR A 472 -14.13 -22.02 12.25
CA TYR A 472 -14.48 -23.11 11.35
C TYR A 472 -14.24 -24.47 12.00
N ALA A 473 -13.09 -24.66 12.64
CA ALA A 473 -12.73 -25.92 13.30
C ALA A 473 -12.13 -25.69 14.68
N THR A 474 -12.38 -26.62 15.59
CA THR A 474 -11.66 -26.78 16.85
C THR A 474 -11.17 -28.22 16.90
N ASP A 475 -9.88 -28.39 17.13
CA ASP A 475 -9.18 -29.66 16.95
C ASP A 475 -9.53 -30.28 15.58
N ASP A 476 -9.98 -31.53 15.54
CA ASP A 476 -10.37 -32.20 14.30
C ASP A 476 -11.89 -32.23 14.09
N ARG A 477 -12.62 -31.27 14.68
CA ARG A 477 -14.09 -31.17 14.63
C ARG A 477 -14.56 -29.84 14.06
N ILE A 478 -15.62 -29.92 13.25
CA ILE A 478 -16.30 -28.77 12.64
C ILE A 478 -17.80 -28.79 12.98
N PRO A 479 -18.45 -27.64 13.23
CA PRO A 479 -19.88 -27.58 13.52
C PRO A 479 -20.73 -28.07 12.33
N ALA A 480 -21.74 -28.90 12.59
CA ALA A 480 -22.68 -29.31 11.56
C ALA A 480 -23.59 -28.14 11.12
N GLY A 481 -24.07 -28.19 9.88
CA GLY A 481 -25.01 -27.22 9.33
C GLY A 481 -24.43 -26.41 8.17
N ARG A 482 -25.17 -25.37 7.76
CA ARG A 482 -24.73 -24.48 6.68
C ARG A 482 -23.90 -23.34 7.25
N LEU A 483 -22.74 -23.08 6.66
CA LEU A 483 -21.95 -21.90 6.92
C LEU A 483 -22.60 -20.69 6.26
N THR A 484 -23.10 -19.77 7.07
CA THR A 484 -23.69 -18.50 6.63
C THR A 484 -23.19 -17.37 7.49
N LEU A 485 -23.27 -16.15 6.96
CA LEU A 485 -23.12 -14.96 7.79
C LEU A 485 -24.28 -14.94 8.79
N GLN A 486 -23.99 -15.18 10.07
CA GLN A 486 -25.01 -15.05 11.10
C GLN A 486 -25.56 -13.61 11.07
N PRO A 487 -26.89 -13.41 11.13
CA PRO A 487 -27.43 -12.09 11.33
C PRO A 487 -26.83 -11.54 12.62
N THR A 488 -26.21 -10.37 12.56
CA THR A 488 -25.79 -9.64 13.75
C THR A 488 -27.03 -9.47 14.62
N ARG A 489 -27.14 -10.22 15.71
CA ARG A 489 -28.11 -9.93 16.77
C ARG A 489 -27.74 -8.55 17.32
N ASP A 490 -28.64 -7.60 17.08
CA ASP A 490 -28.80 -6.27 17.66
C ASP A 490 -27.57 -5.56 18.24
N ARG A 491 -27.28 -4.39 17.66
CA ARG A 491 -27.10 -3.19 18.49
C ARG A 491 -28.42 -2.44 18.47
N SER A 492 -29.21 -2.68 19.51
CA SER A 492 -30.27 -1.79 19.98
C SER A 492 -29.71 -0.48 20.51
#